data_AF-A0A540LSY7-F1
#
_entry.id   AF-A0A540LSY7-F1
#
_cell.length_a   1.000
_cell.length_b   1.000
_cell.length_c   1.000
_cell.angle_alpha   90.00
_cell.angle_beta   90.00
_cell.angle_gamma   90.00
#
_symmetry.space_group_name_H-M   'P 1'
#
loop_
_entity.id
_entity.type
_entity.pdbx_description
1 polymer ?
#
loop_
_entity_poly.entity_id
_entity_poly.type
_entity_poly.pdbx_seq_one_letter_code
_entity_poly.pdbx_strand_id
1 'polypeptide(L)'
;MILECDALQVVQAIGSLNSDPSYPGLLIEDIKTRLREFAFTRVTRVLRSTNFMAHKFVKLALSSNFTSCWFDVPPEYIRDALIHDCMLP
;
A
#
# COMPACT_ATOMS: atom_id res chain seq x y z
N MET A 1 9.10 -6.74 -6.71
CA MET A 1 8.15 -5.93 -5.94
C MET A 1 7.57 -6.77 -4.81
N ILE A 2 7.70 -6.32 -3.56
CA ILE A 2 6.97 -6.88 -2.43
C ILE A 2 5.87 -5.87 -2.08
N LEU A 3 4.62 -6.31 -2.08
CA LEU A 3 3.46 -5.50 -1.68
C LEU A 3 2.94 -6.02 -0.35
N GLU A 4 3.08 -5.22 0.69
CA GLU A 4 2.56 -5.51 2.03
C GLU A 4 1.23 -4.76 2.23
N CYS A 5 0.21 -5.48 2.71
CA CYS A 5 -1.11 -4.91 2.90
C CYS A 5 -1.79 -5.54 4.12
N ASP A 6 -2.50 -4.75 4.92
CA ASP A 6 -3.26 -5.22 6.08
C ASP A 6 -4.74 -5.53 5.78
N ALA A 7 -5.18 -5.35 4.53
CA ALA A 7 -6.52 -5.70 4.08
C ALA A 7 -6.55 -7.12 3.48
N LEU A 8 -7.03 -8.11 4.26
CA LEU A 8 -7.05 -9.52 3.84
C LEU A 8 -7.82 -9.74 2.53
N GLN A 9 -8.98 -9.11 2.39
CA GLN A 9 -9.83 -9.25 1.21
C GLN A 9 -9.12 -8.80 -0.07
N VAL A 10 -8.32 -7.73 0.01
CA VAL A 10 -7.54 -7.22 -1.13
C VAL A 10 -6.43 -8.19 -1.50
N VAL A 11 -5.67 -8.68 -0.50
CA VAL A 11 -4.60 -9.66 -0.73
C VAL A 11 -5.14 -10.93 -1.38
N GLN A 12 -6.29 -11.43 -0.91
CA GLN A 12 -6.96 -12.59 -1.48
C GLN A 12 -7.48 -12.34 -2.90
N ALA A 13 -8.09 -11.17 -3.15
CA ALA A 13 -8.61 -10.83 -4.46
C ALA A 13 -7.49 -10.69 -5.51
N ILE A 14 -6.33 -10.14 -5.14
CA ILE A 14 -5.15 -10.06 -6.03
C ILE A 14 -4.60 -11.46 -6.33
N GLY A 15 -4.59 -12.37 -5.35
CA GLY A 15 -4.16 -13.77 -5.55
C GLY A 15 -5.18 -14.65 -6.28
N SER A 16 -6.42 -14.18 -6.44
CA SER A 16 -7.50 -14.93 -7.08
C SER A 16 -7.38 -14.90 -8.60
N LEU A 17 -7.67 -16.04 -9.24
CA LEU A 17 -7.84 -16.17 -10.69
C LEU A 17 -9.23 -15.70 -11.16
N ASN A 18 -10.16 -15.49 -10.25
CA ASN A 18 -11.51 -15.06 -10.58
C ASN A 18 -11.51 -13.56 -10.92
N SER A 19 -12.21 -13.22 -12.01
CA SER A 19 -12.51 -11.84 -12.37
C SER A 19 -13.81 -11.42 -11.70
N ASP A 20 -13.81 -10.22 -11.13
CA ASP A 20 -14.99 -9.58 -10.56
C ASP A 20 -15.30 -8.31 -11.38
N PRO A 21 -16.45 -8.23 -12.07
CA PRO A 21 -16.81 -7.06 -12.87
C PRO A 21 -17.30 -5.88 -12.01
N SER A 22 -17.38 -6.03 -10.68
CA SER A 22 -17.71 -4.92 -9.78
C SER A 22 -16.66 -3.81 -9.81
N TYR A 23 -17.02 -2.59 -9.39
CA TYR A 23 -16.07 -1.48 -9.31
C TYR A 23 -14.81 -1.82 -8.47
N PRO A 24 -14.91 -2.42 -7.27
CA PRO A 24 -13.74 -2.93 -6.56
C PRO A 24 -12.96 -3.99 -7.35
N GLY A 25 -13.65 -4.89 -8.05
CA GLY A 25 -13.02 -5.90 -8.90
C GLY A 25 -12.17 -5.32 -10.03
N LEU A 26 -12.65 -4.25 -10.68
CA LEU A 26 -11.87 -3.52 -11.70
C LEU A 26 -10.60 -2.90 -11.10
N LEU A 27 -10.67 -2.34 -9.89
CA LEU A 27 -9.47 -1.82 -9.19
C LEU A 27 -8.46 -2.93 -8.89
N ILE A 28 -8.93 -4.13 -8.54
CA ILE A 28 -8.05 -5.29 -8.33
C ILE A 28 -7.36 -5.71 -9.64
N GLU A 29 -8.08 -5.71 -10.77
CA GLU A 29 -7.49 -6.02 -12.08
C GLU A 29 -6.46 -4.98 -12.53
N ASP A 30 -6.69 -3.69 -12.25
CA ASP A 30 -5.70 -2.64 -12.47
C ASP A 30 -4.44 -2.88 -11.63
N ILE A 31 -4.58 -3.25 -10.36
CA ILE A 31 -3.46 -3.59 -9.48
C ILE A 31 -2.70 -4.81 -10.04
N LYS A 32 -3.40 -5.88 -10.42
CA LYS A 32 -2.77 -7.08 -11.03
C LYS A 32 -2.00 -6.71 -12.29
N THR A 33 -2.55 -5.86 -13.14
CA THR A 33 -1.91 -5.41 -14.37
C THR A 33 -0.61 -4.67 -14.08
N ARG A 34 -0.62 -3.72 -13.13
CA ARG A 34 0.60 -3.01 -12.71
C ARG A 34 1.64 -3.92 -12.06
N LEU A 35 1.20 -4.90 -11.27
CA LEU A 35 2.11 -5.86 -10.66
C LEU A 35 2.84 -6.71 -11.71
N ARG A 36 2.21 -7.01 -12.86
CA ARG A 36 2.86 -7.75 -13.97
C ARG A 36 4.01 -6.99 -14.62
N GLU A 37 4.12 -5.67 -14.42
CA GLU A 37 5.24 -4.87 -14.93
C GLU A 37 6.56 -5.19 -14.21
N PHE A 38 6.51 -5.82 -13.02
CA PHE A 38 7.70 -6.22 -12.28
C PHE A 38 8.06 -7.68 -12.57
N ALA A 39 9.35 -7.95 -12.78
CA ALA A 39 9.87 -9.30 -13.07
C ALA A 39 9.53 -10.34 -11.98
N PHE A 40 9.42 -9.90 -10.72
CA PHE A 40 8.98 -10.73 -9.60
C PHE A 40 8.06 -9.94 -8.70
N THR A 41 6.93 -10.54 -8.32
CA THR A 41 5.98 -9.95 -7.38
C THR A 41 5.61 -10.89 -6.26
N ARG A 42 5.50 -10.36 -5.04
CA ARG A 42 4.95 -11.04 -3.88
C ARG A 42 3.98 -10.12 -3.18
N VAL A 43 2.74 -10.54 -3.03
CA VAL A 43 1.72 -9.82 -2.25
C VAL A 43 1.56 -10.55 -0.93
N THR A 44 1.67 -9.86 0.20
CA THR A 44 1.64 -10.50 1.53
C THR A 44 0.78 -9.69 2.49
N ARG A 45 -0.02 -10.41 3.27
CA ARG A 45 -0.78 -9.81 4.36
C ARG A 45 0.16 -9.54 5.54
N VAL A 46 0.11 -8.32 6.06
CA VAL A 46 0.80 -7.93 7.30
C VAL A 46 -0.20 -7.54 8.39
N LEU A 47 0.27 -7.46 9.63
CA LEU A 47 -0.52 -6.91 10.72
C LEU A 47 -0.69 -5.39 10.52
N ARG A 48 -1.82 -4.85 10.97
CA ARG A 48 -2.09 -3.41 10.92
C ARG A 48 -1.07 -2.58 11.69
N SER A 49 -0.49 -3.13 12.75
CA SER A 49 0.60 -2.50 13.51
C SER A 49 1.85 -2.33 12.66
N THR A 50 2.13 -3.26 11.75
CA THR A 50 3.25 -3.19 10.79
C THR A 50 2.93 -2.21 9.65
N ASN A 51 1.66 -2.13 9.22
CA ASN A 51 1.23 -1.16 8.20
C ASN A 51 0.83 0.21 8.79
N PHE A 52 1.41 0.60 9.93
CA PHE A 52 1.04 1.83 10.65
C PHE A 52 1.23 3.09 9.79
N MET A 53 2.28 3.14 8.97
CA MET A 53 2.57 4.30 8.14
C MET A 53 1.51 4.55 7.06
N ALA A 54 1.04 3.50 6.38
CA ALA A 54 -0.09 3.63 5.45
C ALA A 54 -1.32 4.23 6.15
N HIS A 55 -1.60 3.80 7.38
CA HIS A 55 -2.71 4.34 8.15
C HIS A 55 -2.50 5.82 8.55
N LYS A 56 -1.27 6.20 8.92
CA LYS A 56 -0.89 7.59 9.21
C LYS A 56 -1.08 8.47 7.98
N PHE A 57 -0.65 8.02 6.80
CA PHE A 57 -0.87 8.74 5.54
C PHE A 57 -2.35 8.96 5.23
N VAL A 58 -3.17 7.91 5.36
CA VAL A 58 -4.62 8.02 5.13
C VAL A 58 -5.25 9.01 6.10
N LYS A 59 -4.88 8.98 7.39
CA LYS A 59 -5.37 9.94 8.38
C LYS A 59 -4.97 11.37 8.04
N LEU A 60 -3.72 11.59 7.66
CA LEU A 60 -3.23 12.92 7.27
C LEU A 60 -3.97 13.44 6.04
N ALA A 61 -4.16 12.59 5.02
CA ALA A 61 -4.90 12.94 3.82
C ALA A 61 -6.37 13.28 4.13
N LEU A 62 -7.04 12.51 5.00
CA LEU A 62 -8.41 12.77 5.43
C LEU A 62 -8.55 14.04 6.29
N SER A 63 -7.51 14.41 7.04
CA SER A 63 -7.51 15.63 7.86
C SER A 63 -7.09 16.89 7.09
N SER A 64 -6.57 16.74 5.87
CA SER A 64 -6.10 17.84 5.04
C SER A 64 -7.20 18.32 4.12
N ASN A 65 -7.36 19.64 4.00
CA ASN A 65 -8.25 20.26 3.02
C ASN A 65 -7.59 20.43 1.63
N PHE A 66 -6.32 20.03 1.50
CA PHE A 66 -5.54 20.21 0.30
C PHE A 66 -4.82 18.92 -0.08
N THR A 67 -4.69 18.69 -1.39
CA THR A 67 -3.86 17.63 -1.94
C THR A 67 -2.39 18.03 -1.82
N SER A 68 -1.56 17.16 -1.25
CA SER A 68 -0.12 17.35 -1.17
C SER A 68 0.57 16.27 -2.01
N CYS A 69 1.51 16.68 -2.86
CA CYS A 69 2.43 15.79 -3.57
C CYS A 69 3.86 16.06 -3.10
N TRP A 70 4.65 15.01 -3.00
CA TRP A 70 6.06 15.07 -2.67
C TRP A 70 6.84 14.59 -3.89
N PHE A 71 7.76 15.43 -4.37
CA PHE A 71 8.58 15.13 -5.54
C PHE A 71 9.99 14.72 -5.10
N ASP A 72 10.73 15.65 -4.51
CA ASP A 72 12.14 15.43 -4.17
C ASP A 72 12.37 15.13 -2.69
N VAL A 73 11.62 15.78 -1.79
CA VAL A 73 11.82 15.65 -0.34
C VAL A 73 10.57 15.05 0.30
N PRO A 74 10.65 13.85 0.91
CA PRO A 74 9.54 13.29 1.65
C PRO A 74 9.30 14.09 2.94
N PRO A 75 8.05 14.19 3.42
CA PRO A 75 7.76 14.77 4.71
C PRO A 75 8.56 14.12 5.84
N GLU A 76 8.89 14.92 6.85
CA GLU A 76 9.74 14.49 7.97
C GLU A 76 9.21 13.25 8.68
N TYR A 77 7.89 13.13 8.84
CA TYR A 77 7.29 11.98 9.49
C TYR A 77 7.45 10.65 8.72
N ILE A 78 7.76 10.69 7.41
CA ILE A 78 8.14 9.50 6.63
C ILE A 78 9.59 9.15 6.93
N ARG A 79 10.47 10.15 6.93
CA ARG A 79 11.88 9.97 7.29
C ARG A 79 12.01 9.38 8.68
N ASP A 80 11.27 9.90 9.66
CA ASP A 80 11.29 9.41 11.04
C ASP A 80 10.80 7.96 11.15
N ALA A 81 9.81 7.58 10.34
CA ALA A 81 9.32 6.22 10.29
C ALA A 81 10.32 5.25 9.65
N LEU A 82 10.99 5.68 8.56
CA LEU A 82 12.06 4.90 7.95
C LEU A 82 13.22 4.70 8.93
N ILE A 83 13.60 5.74 9.67
CA ILE A 83 14.64 5.64 10.72
C ILE A 83 14.19 4.62 11.77
N HIS A 84 12.94 4.69 12.24
CA HIS A 84 12.42 3.73 13.20
C HIS A 84 12.49 2.29 12.66
N ASP A 85 12.05 2.04 11.43
CA ASP A 85 12.06 0.69 10.82
C ASP A 85 13.48 0.16 10.59
N CYS A 86 14.43 1.03 10.21
CA CYS A 86 15.84 0.65 10.05
C CYS A 86 16.57 0.41 11.38
N MET A 87 16.05 0.94 12.49
CA MET A 87 16.65 0.85 13.82
C MET A 87 15.99 -0.23 14.69
N LEU A 88 14.96 -0.91 14.20
CA LEU A 88 14.42 -2.12 14.84
C LEU A 88 15.38 -3.30 14.60
N PRO A 89 15.80 -4.03 15.66
CA PRO A 89 16.71 -5.17 15.55
C PRO A 89 16.09 -6.40 14.89
#